data_AF-A0A8X6UYA7-F1
#
_entry.id   AF-A0A8X6UYA7-F1
#
_cell.length_a   1.000
_cell.length_b   1.000
_cell.length_c   1.000
_cell.angle_alpha   90.00
_cell.angle_beta   90.00
_cell.angle_gamma   90.00
#
_symmetry.space_group_name_H-M   'P 1'
#
loop_
_entity.id
_entity.type
_entity.pdbx_description
1 polymer ?
#
loop_
_entity_poly.entity_id
_entity_poly.type
_entity_poly.pdbx_seq_one_letter_code
_entity_poly.pdbx_strand_id
1 'polypeptide(L)'
;MRGDGVDELLTNFEAELADMTSQDMRQSQQRQHSYGAGYYNFACRVPQLKNSEVTCWKWPNWQSCKQTCIYGHGIGTQRGTMRSLTFSCRNSENAWKPHRIADCQRKSSYCKEF
;
A
#
# COMPACT_ATOMS: atom_id res chain seq x y z
N MET A 1 -10.80 61.89 17.50
CA MET A 1 -11.63 60.69 17.29
C MET A 1 -10.97 59.86 16.20
N ARG A 2 -10.76 58.56 16.49
CA ARG A 2 -10.48 57.42 15.58
C ARG A 2 -9.20 57.55 14.71
N GLY A 3 -8.21 56.67 14.79
CA GLY A 3 -8.17 55.27 15.27
C GLY A 3 -7.87 54.34 14.09
N ASP A 4 -6.75 53.63 14.21
CA ASP A 4 -6.52 52.27 13.73
C ASP A 4 -6.62 52.00 12.21
N GLY A 5 -5.47 51.91 11.54
CA GLY A 5 -5.39 51.53 10.11
C GLY A 5 -4.11 50.82 9.69
N VAL A 6 -3.28 50.35 10.63
CA VAL A 6 -2.04 49.61 10.33
C VAL A 6 -2.02 48.17 10.86
N ASP A 7 -3.02 47.78 11.65
CA ASP A 7 -3.14 46.44 12.26
C ASP A 7 -3.86 45.40 11.38
N GLU A 8 -4.56 45.84 10.32
CA GLU A 8 -5.41 44.96 9.50
C GLU A 8 -4.67 44.26 8.35
N LEU A 9 -3.42 44.65 8.08
CA LEU A 9 -2.60 44.06 7.02
C LEU A 9 -1.68 42.93 7.50
N LEU A 10 -1.26 42.93 8.78
CA LEU A 10 -0.44 41.84 9.32
C LEU A 10 -1.26 40.58 9.64
N THR A 11 -2.51 40.75 10.05
CA THR A 11 -3.39 39.63 10.44
C THR A 11 -3.83 38.77 9.26
N ASN A 12 -3.89 39.32 8.05
CA ASN A 12 -4.24 38.55 6.85
C ASN A 12 -3.10 37.64 6.38
N PHE A 13 -1.84 38.04 6.59
CA PHE A 13 -0.69 37.23 6.18
C PHE A 13 -0.44 36.02 7.10
N GLU A 14 -0.68 36.18 8.41
CA GLU A 14 -0.54 35.06 9.37
C GLU A 14 -1.67 34.01 9.21
N ALA A 15 -2.86 34.43 8.77
CA ALA A 15 -3.97 33.53 8.46
C ALA A 15 -3.71 32.65 7.22
N GLU A 16 -3.02 33.17 6.20
CA GLU A 16 -2.67 32.39 5.00
C GLU A 16 -1.59 31.32 5.28
N LEU A 17 -0.65 31.56 6.20
CA LEU A 17 0.36 30.57 6.59
C LEU A 17 -0.22 29.41 7.43
N ALA A 18 -1.25 29.67 8.24
CA ALA A 18 -1.94 28.63 9.01
C ALA A 18 -2.83 27.72 8.13
N ASP A 19 -3.36 28.22 7.01
CA ASP A 19 -4.12 27.39 6.06
C ASP A 19 -3.22 26.50 5.20
N MET A 20 -2.06 26.99 4.75
CA MET A 20 -1.12 26.17 3.97
C MET A 20 -0.58 24.96 4.76
N THR A 21 -0.36 25.12 6.07
CA THR A 21 0.11 24.01 6.92
C THR A 21 -0.98 23.00 7.25
N SER A 22 -2.25 23.43 7.29
CA SER A 22 -3.41 22.53 7.45
C SER A 22 -3.76 21.78 6.16
N GLN A 23 -3.54 22.39 4.99
CA GLN A 23 -3.73 21.72 3.70
C GLN A 23 -2.71 20.59 3.49
N ASP A 24 -1.44 20.78 3.86
CA ASP A 24 -0.39 19.76 3.71
C ASP A 24 -0.58 18.56 4.67
N MET A 25 -1.10 18.80 5.88
CA MET A 25 -1.48 17.75 6.84
C MET A 25 -2.74 16.97 6.41
N ARG A 26 -3.68 17.60 5.70
CA ARG A 26 -4.81 16.86 5.07
C ARG A 26 -4.37 16.08 3.83
N GLN A 27 -3.39 16.59 3.07
CA GLN A 27 -2.87 15.89 1.89
C GLN A 27 -2.05 14.65 2.25
N SER A 28 -1.39 14.63 3.41
CA SER A 28 -0.64 13.47 3.89
C SER A 28 -1.54 12.37 4.46
N GLN A 29 -2.72 12.68 5.02
CA GLN A 29 -3.71 11.67 5.41
C GLN A 29 -4.51 11.09 4.21
N GLN A 30 -4.62 11.81 3.09
CA GLN A 30 -5.21 11.27 1.85
C GLN A 30 -4.24 10.47 0.97
N ARG A 31 -2.94 10.37 1.33
CA ARG A 31 -2.05 9.35 0.73
C ARG A 31 -2.31 7.94 1.27
N GLN A 32 -3.38 7.75 2.03
CA GLN A 32 -3.97 6.44 2.25
C GLN A 32 -5.23 6.32 1.37
N HIS A 33 -5.14 5.46 0.36
CA HIS A 33 -6.27 4.82 -0.32
C HIS A 33 -7.04 5.63 -1.38
N SER A 34 -6.36 6.13 -2.40
CA SER A 34 -7.01 6.28 -3.70
C SER A 34 -6.10 5.83 -4.84
N TYR A 35 -5.84 4.52 -4.89
CA TYR A 35 -5.55 3.87 -6.16
C TYR A 35 -6.82 4.02 -6.99
N GLY A 36 -6.82 5.00 -7.90
CA GLY A 36 -7.96 5.36 -8.73
C GLY A 36 -8.78 4.14 -9.12
N ALA A 37 -10.01 4.09 -8.61
CA ALA A 37 -11.05 3.19 -9.05
C ALA A 37 -11.53 3.61 -10.44
N GLY A 38 -10.61 3.70 -11.41
CA GLY A 38 -10.96 3.43 -12.79
C GLY A 38 -11.33 1.96 -12.83
N TYR A 39 -12.54 1.66 -13.32
CA TYR A 39 -13.08 0.33 -13.58
C TYR A 39 -12.23 -0.42 -14.63
N TYR A 40 -10.95 -0.63 -14.38
CA TYR A 40 -10.18 -1.65 -15.04
C TYR A 40 -10.66 -2.96 -14.43
N ASN A 41 -11.55 -3.66 -15.12
CA ASN A 41 -11.91 -5.03 -14.81
C ASN A 41 -10.68 -5.92 -15.03
N PHE A 42 -9.70 -5.83 -14.12
CA PHE A 42 -8.58 -6.77 -14.09
C PHE A 42 -9.15 -8.15 -13.81
N ALA A 43 -8.79 -9.10 -14.65
CA ALA A 43 -9.33 -10.45 -14.60
C ALA A 43 -9.10 -11.08 -13.20
N CYS A 44 -7.93 -10.85 -12.61
CA CYS A 44 -7.60 -11.38 -11.30
C CYS A 44 -7.88 -10.41 -10.14
N ARG A 45 -8.63 -10.89 -9.15
CA ARG A 45 -8.74 -10.22 -7.84
C ARG A 45 -7.56 -10.61 -6.96
N VAL A 46 -6.98 -9.63 -6.27
CA VAL A 46 -5.91 -9.88 -5.29
C VAL A 46 -6.54 -10.62 -4.09
N PRO A 47 -6.02 -11.80 -3.71
CA PRO A 47 -6.53 -12.51 -2.54
C PRO A 47 -6.22 -11.73 -1.25
N GLN A 48 -7.06 -11.90 -0.24
CA GLN A 48 -6.78 -11.39 1.11
C GLN A 48 -5.72 -12.30 1.75
N LEU A 49 -4.50 -11.80 1.91
CA LEU A 49 -3.37 -12.56 2.44
C LEU A 49 -3.04 -12.13 3.87
N LYS A 50 -3.04 -13.09 4.79
CA LYS A 50 -2.80 -12.84 6.23
C LYS A 50 -1.32 -12.70 6.54
N ASN A 51 -1.02 -11.88 7.56
CA ASN A 51 0.34 -11.62 8.05
C ASN A 51 1.29 -11.15 6.95
N SER A 52 0.76 -10.40 5.98
CA SER A 52 1.54 -9.89 4.87
C SER A 52 1.03 -8.54 4.42
N GLU A 53 1.95 -7.72 3.92
CA GLU A 53 1.66 -6.52 3.16
C GLU A 53 1.73 -6.85 1.67
N VAL A 54 0.78 -6.36 0.90
CA VAL A 54 0.71 -6.59 -0.55
C VAL A 54 0.76 -5.25 -1.27
N THR A 55 1.78 -5.06 -2.11
CA THR A 55 1.89 -3.89 -2.99
C THR A 55 1.70 -4.33 -4.42
N CYS A 56 0.84 -3.65 -5.18
CA CYS A 56 0.54 -3.99 -6.57
C CYS A 56 0.86 -2.85 -7.53
N TRP A 57 1.39 -3.22 -8.69
CA TRP A 57 1.62 -2.39 -9.85
C TRP A 57 0.71 -2.86 -10.98
N LYS A 58 0.05 -1.91 -11.65
CA LYS A 58 -0.95 -2.17 -12.67
C LYS A 58 -0.51 -1.57 -14.00
N TRP A 59 -0.66 -2.33 -15.07
CA TRP A 59 -0.44 -1.94 -16.46
C TRP A 59 -1.70 -2.24 -17.28
N PRO A 60 -1.82 -1.71 -18.52
CA PRO A 60 -3.06 -1.85 -19.31
C PRO A 60 -3.54 -3.30 -19.49
N ASN A 61 -2.62 -4.26 -19.66
CA ASN A 61 -2.96 -5.66 -19.98
C ASN A 61 -2.58 -6.67 -18.89
N TRP A 62 -1.94 -6.23 -17.81
CA TRP A 62 -1.46 -7.11 -16.75
C TRP A 62 -1.22 -6.35 -15.45
N GLN A 63 -1.15 -7.08 -14.34
CA GLN A 63 -0.82 -6.56 -13.03
C GLN A 63 0.21 -7.47 -12.34
N SER A 64 1.05 -6.88 -11.49
CA SER A 64 2.03 -7.59 -10.67
C SER A 64 1.87 -7.13 -9.23
N CYS A 65 1.93 -8.07 -8.30
CA CYS A 65 1.86 -7.79 -6.88
C CYS A 65 3.02 -8.45 -6.16
N LYS A 66 3.55 -7.77 -5.15
CA LYS A 66 4.55 -8.29 -4.23
C LYS A 66 3.95 -8.40 -2.85
N GLN A 67 3.84 -9.64 -2.37
CA GLN A 67 3.53 -9.96 -0.98
C GLN A 67 4.82 -9.99 -0.18
N THR A 68 4.83 -9.30 0.96
CA THR A 68 5.93 -9.28 1.92
C THR A 68 5.41 -9.73 3.28
N CYS A 69 5.99 -10.78 3.85
CA CYS A 69 5.59 -11.28 5.16
C CYS A 69 6.09 -10.37 6.27
N ILE A 70 5.21 -10.07 7.23
CA ILE A 70 5.49 -9.21 8.39
C ILE A 70 5.63 -10.04 9.67
N TYR A 71 6.10 -9.43 10.75
CA TYR A 71 6.23 -10.04 12.09
C TYR A 71 7.04 -11.36 12.15
N GLY A 72 8.04 -11.52 11.29
CA GLY A 72 8.88 -12.72 11.25
C GLY A 72 8.23 -13.95 10.60
N HIS A 73 7.03 -13.79 10.03
CA HIS A 73 6.36 -14.83 9.25
C HIS A 73 7.09 -15.12 7.92
N GLY A 74 6.71 -16.20 7.27
CA GLY A 74 7.23 -16.58 5.96
C GLY A 74 6.33 -17.56 5.21
N ILE A 75 6.62 -17.70 3.92
CA ILE A 75 5.94 -18.62 3.01
C ILE A 75 6.78 -19.89 2.91
N GLY A 76 6.18 -21.02 3.26
CA GLY A 76 6.82 -22.33 3.12
C GLY A 76 6.97 -22.69 1.64
N THR A 77 8.19 -22.99 1.22
CA THR A 77 8.50 -23.48 -0.12
C THR A 77 9.32 -24.77 -0.01
N GLN A 78 9.43 -25.53 -1.10
CA GLN A 78 10.26 -26.74 -1.14
C GLN A 78 11.73 -26.48 -0.80
N ARG A 79 12.22 -25.25 -0.99
CA ARG A 79 13.62 -24.86 -0.74
C ARG A 79 13.81 -24.19 0.62
N GLY A 80 12.77 -24.05 1.43
CA GLY A 80 12.81 -23.37 2.72
C GLY A 80 11.76 -22.26 2.83
N THR A 81 12.00 -21.29 3.72
CA THR A 81 11.04 -20.21 3.98
C THR A 81 11.38 -18.95 3.18
N MET A 82 10.45 -18.48 2.35
CA MET A 82 10.56 -17.19 1.66
C MET A 82 9.91 -16.06 2.46
N ARG A 83 10.51 -14.88 2.45
CA ARG A 83 9.95 -13.68 3.13
C ARG A 83 9.07 -12.82 2.22
N SER A 84 9.19 -12.99 0.91
CA SER A 84 8.40 -12.25 -0.06
C SER A 84 8.11 -13.11 -1.28
N LEU A 85 6.95 -12.92 -1.89
CA LEU A 85 6.52 -13.59 -3.10
C LEU A 85 6.00 -12.54 -4.09
N THR A 86 6.48 -12.60 -5.32
CA THR A 86 5.94 -11.79 -6.42
C THR A 86 5.02 -12.66 -7.27
N PHE A 87 3.83 -12.15 -7.56
CA PHE A 87 2.87 -12.83 -8.42
C PHE A 87 2.25 -11.87 -9.44
N SER A 88 2.03 -12.33 -10.66
CA SER A 88 1.53 -11.54 -11.78
C SER A 88 0.31 -12.17 -12.42
N CYS A 89 -0.57 -11.35 -12.97
CA CYS A 89 -1.75 -11.78 -13.69
C CYS A 89 -1.86 -10.99 -14.99
N ARG A 90 -2.05 -11.71 -16.10
CA ARG A 90 -2.40 -11.14 -17.39
C ARG A 90 -3.91 -11.19 -17.56
N ASN A 91 -4.50 -10.13 -18.11
CA ASN A 91 -5.95 -10.07 -18.33
C ASN A 91 -6.45 -11.20 -19.25
N SER A 92 -5.62 -11.65 -20.20
CA SER A 92 -5.93 -12.77 -21.11
C SER A 92 -5.92 -14.14 -20.42
N GLU A 93 -5.20 -14.30 -19.30
CA GLU A 93 -5.01 -15.59 -18.64
C GLU A 93 -5.97 -15.79 -17.48
N ASN A 94 -6.49 -14.71 -16.91
CA ASN A 94 -7.40 -14.73 -15.75
C ASN A 94 -6.90 -15.58 -14.57
N ALA A 95 -5.59 -15.70 -14.42
CA ALA A 95 -4.95 -16.48 -13.39
C ALA A 95 -3.69 -15.80 -12.87
N TRP A 96 -3.43 -15.94 -11.57
CA TRP A 96 -2.20 -15.50 -10.95
C TRP A 96 -1.06 -16.50 -11.21
N LYS A 97 0.13 -15.95 -11.44
CA LYS A 97 1.38 -16.70 -11.62
C LYS A 97 2.41 -16.20 -10.60
N PRO A 98 2.93 -17.06 -9.71
CA PRO A 98 2.60 -18.48 -9.58
C PRO A 98 1.16 -18.71 -9.09
N HIS A 99 0.55 -19.83 -9.49
CA HIS A 99 -0.82 -20.20 -9.11
C HIS A 99 -0.97 -20.46 -7.60
N ARG A 100 0.12 -20.83 -6.93
CA ARG A 100 0.15 -21.09 -5.49
C ARG A 100 0.58 -19.83 -4.76
N ILE A 101 -0.38 -18.96 -4.49
CA ILE A 101 -0.24 -17.85 -3.52
C ILE A 101 -0.70 -18.39 -2.17
N ALA A 102 0.09 -18.19 -1.12
CA ALA A 102 -0.21 -18.70 0.21
C ALA A 102 -0.06 -17.59 1.26
N ASP A 103 -0.77 -17.76 2.37
CA ASP A 103 -0.61 -16.90 3.54
C ASP A 103 0.78 -17.02 4.15
N CYS A 104 1.26 -15.93 4.74
CA CYS A 104 2.48 -15.95 5.53
C CYS A 104 2.21 -16.63 6.88
N GLN A 105 2.81 -17.80 7.05
CA GLN A 105 2.71 -18.59 8.29
C GLN A 105 3.83 -18.20 9.24
N ARG A 106 3.65 -18.44 10.54
CA ARG A 106 4.80 -18.38 11.45
C ARG A 106 5.84 -19.34 10.89
N LYS A 107 7.11 -18.95 10.92
CA LYS A 107 8.19 -19.89 10.71
C LYS A 107 7.97 -21.00 11.71
N SER A 108 7.58 -22.19 11.24
CA SER A 108 7.71 -23.36 12.07
C SER A 108 9.21 -23.51 12.24
N SER A 109 9.72 -23.09 13.39
CA SER A 109 10.92 -23.66 13.97
C SER A 109 10.61 -25.14 14.18
N TYR A 110 10.59 -25.90 13.09
CA TYR A 110 10.96 -27.31 13.18
C TYR A 110 12.40 -27.27 13.63
N CYS A 111 12.56 -27.32 14.96
CA CYS A 111 13.78 -27.74 15.61
C CYS A 111 14.29 -28.94 14.83
N LYS A 112 15.37 -28.75 14.07
CA LYS A 112 16.31 -29.83 13.86
C LYS A 112 17.18 -29.81 15.11
N GLU A 113 16.67 -30.42 16.17
CA GLU A 113 17.56 -30.99 17.18
C GLU A 113 18.41 -32.02 16.43
N PHE A 114 19.70 -31.71 16.31
CA PHE A 114 20.77 -32.64 15.98
C PHE A 114 21.71 -32.65 17.18
#